data_AF-A0A914LKM7-F1
#
_entry.id   AF-A0A914LKM7-F1
#
_cell.length_a   1.000
_cell.length_b   1.000
_cell.length_c   1.000
_cell.angle_alpha   90.00
_cell.angle_beta   90.00
_cell.angle_gamma   90.00
#
_symmetry.space_group_name_H-M   'P 1'
#
loop_
_entity.id
_entity.type
_entity.pdbx_description
1 polymer ?
#
loop_
_entity_poly.entity_id
_entity_poly.type
_entity_poly.pdbx_seq_one_letter_code
_entity_poly.pdbx_strand_id
1 'polypeptide(L)' 'MYLFVENLLIGRNKASLDAMRRGVFDVLPADALINLTAEDMRLILCGSQDINLQIFQCFTKFFDESSAPTNVLAKYKL' A
#
# COMPACT_ATOMS: atom_id res chain seq x y z
N MET A 1 12.58 20.41 3.38
CA MET A 1 11.81 19.15 3.39
C MET A 1 12.04 18.32 2.12
N TYR A 2 11.99 18.92 0.93
CA TYR A 2 12.24 18.24 -0.36
C TYR A 2 13.54 17.42 -0.41
N LEU A 3 14.69 18.03 -0.07
CA LEU A 3 16.00 17.34 -0.08
C LEU A 3 16.09 16.14 0.86
N PHE A 4 15.37 16.15 1.98
CA PHE A 4 15.36 15.04 2.92
C PHE A 4 14.62 13.84 2.34
N VAL A 5 13.44 14.08 1.76
CA VAL A 5 12.62 13.04 1.12
C VAL A 5 13.34 12.45 -0.08
N GLU A 6 13.96 13.29 -0.92
CA GLU A 6 14.74 12.84 -2.08
C GLU A 6 15.92 11.95 -1.68
N ASN A 7 16.69 12.35 -0.67
CA ASN A 7 17.82 11.54 -0.18
C ASN A 7 17.37 10.19 0.41
N LEU A 8 16.23 10.18 1.11
CA LEU A 8 15.68 8.97 1.72
C LEU A 8 15.14 7.99 0.67
N LEU A 9 14.34 8.48 -0.28
CA LEU A 9 13.62 7.64 -1.24
C LEU A 9 14.48 7.26 -2.46
N ILE A 10 15.28 8.21 -2.97
CA ILE A 10 16.01 8.06 -4.24
C ILE A 10 17.51 8.05 -4.01
N GLY A 11 18.04 8.96 -3.19
CA GLY A 11 19.47 9.28 -3.10
C GLY A 11 20.38 8.05 -3.00
N ARG A 12 20.17 7.21 -1.98
CA ARG A 12 21.01 6.01 -1.76
C ARG A 12 20.73 4.87 -2.74
N ASN A 13 19.55 4.86 -3.36
CA ASN A 13 19.06 3.74 -4.17
C ASN A 13 19.05 4.03 -5.68
N LYS A 14 19.50 5.22 -6.10
CA LYS A 14 19.41 5.69 -7.50
C LYS A 14 19.98 4.69 -8.50
N ALA A 15 21.19 4.17 -8.25
CA ALA A 15 21.84 3.21 -9.14
C ALA A 15 21.04 1.90 -9.29
N SER A 16 20.46 1.41 -8.20
CA SER A 16 19.61 0.21 -8.21
C SER A 16 18.30 0.44 -8.96
N LEU A 17 17.66 1.59 -8.74
CA LEU A 17 16.44 1.98 -9.45
C LEU A 17 16.68 2.15 -10.96
N ASP A 18 17.82 2.73 -11.36
CA ASP A 18 18.21 2.86 -12.77
C ASP A 18 18.51 1.50 -13.41
N ALA A 19 19.08 0.55 -12.65
CA ALA A 19 19.29 -0.82 -13.13
C ALA A 19 17.96 -1.57 -13.29
N MET A 20 17.04 -1.46 -12.33
CA MET A 20 15.70 -2.03 -12.42
C MET A 20 14.94 -1.48 -13.63
N ARG A 21 14.96 -0.15 -13.82
CA ARG A 21 14.33 0.50 -14.97
C ARG A 21 14.86 -0.03 -16.30
N ARG A 22 16.17 -0.22 -16.44
CA ARG A 22 16.77 -0.80 -17.66
C ARG A 22 16.24 -2.21 -17.92
N GLY A 23 16.27 -3.08 -16.91
CA GLY A 23 15.77 -4.45 -17.06
C GLY A 23 14.29 -4.53 -17.45
N VAL A 24 13.46 -3.58 -17.01
CA VAL A 24 12.05 -3.50 -17.44
C VAL A 24 11.93 -3.13 -18.93
N PHE A 25 12.73 -2.20 -19.43
CA PHE A 25 12.70 -1.79 -20.84
C PHE A 25 13.47 -2.72 -21.79
N ASP A 26 14.23 -3.68 -21.26
CA ASP A 26 14.77 -4.79 -22.07
C ASP A 26 13.64 -5.73 -22.54
N VAL A 27 12.48 -5.74 -21.86
CA VAL A 27 11.34 -6.61 -22.18
C VAL A 27 10.08 -5.87 -22.60
N LEU A 28 10.00 -4.56 -22.36
CA LEU A 28 8.87 -3.70 -22.75
C LEU A 28 9.31 -2.61 -23.72
N PRO A 29 8.48 -2.22 -24.70
CA PRO A 29 8.76 -1.06 -25.52
C PRO A 29 8.78 0.22 -24.66
N ALA A 30 9.56 1.22 -25.09
CA ALA A 30 9.77 2.48 -24.35
C ALA A 30 8.46 3.20 -24.00
N ASP A 31 7.44 3.02 -24.84
CA ASP A 31 6.15 3.69 -24.71
C ASP A 31 5.12 2.91 -23.88
N ALA A 32 5.45 1.68 -23.44
CA ALA A 32 4.51 0.80 -22.73
C ALA A 32 4.01 1.36 -21.40
N LEU A 33 4.78 2.23 -20.77
CA LEU A 33 4.48 2.83 -19.46
C LEU A 33 4.05 4.30 -19.58
N ILE A 34 3.86 4.82 -20.80
CA ILE A 34 3.35 6.18 -21.00
C ILE A 34 1.93 6.28 -20.47
N ASN A 35 1.63 7.38 -19.77
CA ASN A 35 0.34 7.66 -19.11
C ASN A 35 -0.04 6.69 -17.98
N LEU A 36 0.87 5.80 -17.56
CA LEU A 36 0.64 4.91 -16.42
C LEU A 36 0.97 5.65 -15.12
N THR A 37 0.07 5.63 -14.14
CA THR A 37 0.37 6.17 -12.81
C THR A 37 1.14 5.14 -11.97
N ALA A 38 1.75 5.59 -10.87
CA ALA A 38 2.40 4.68 -9.93
C ALA A 38 1.42 3.65 -9.35
N GLU A 39 0.15 4.02 -9.21
CA GLU A 39 -0.90 3.12 -8.72
C GLU A 39 -1.28 2.07 -9.76
N ASP A 40 -1.43 2.47 -11.03
CA ASP A 40 -1.71 1.51 -12.10
C ASP A 40 -0.57 0.48 -12.23
N MET A 41 0.69 0.93 -12.11
CA MET A 41 1.85 0.02 -12.11
C MET A 41 1.82 -0.94 -10.92
N ARG A 42 1.45 -0.48 -9.72
CA ARG A 42 1.27 -1.32 -8.53
C ARG A 42 0.20 -2.39 -8.77
N LEU A 43 -0.95 -2.00 -9.34
CA LEU A 43 -2.04 -2.92 -9.63
C LEU A 43 -1.66 -3.97 -10.67
N ILE A 44 -0.92 -3.59 -11.72
CA ILE A 44 -0.45 -4.54 -12.75
C ILE A 44 0.53 -5.57 -12.15
N LEU A 45 1.43 -5.13 -11.27
CA LEU A 45 2.46 -6.01 -10.69
C LEU A 45 1.95 -6.85 -9.51
N CYS A 46 1.11 -6.28 -8.67
CA CYS A 46 0.71 -6.87 -7.39
C CYS A 46 -0.75 -7.37 -7.39
N GLY A 47 -1.56 -6.97 -8.37
CA GLY A 47 -3.00 -7.21 -8.39
C GLY A 47 -3.76 -6.39 -7.35
N SER A 48 -5.06 -6.68 -7.22
CA SER A 48 -5.88 -6.25 -6.10
C SER A 48 -5.73 -7.26 -4.96
N GLN A 49 -5.42 -6.78 -3.75
CA GLN A 49 -5.28 -7.65 -2.60
C GLN A 49 -6.65 -7.96 -2.00
N ASP A 50 -6.98 -9.26 -1.90
CA ASP A 50 -8.15 -9.71 -1.14
C ASP A 50 -7.81 -9.73 0.36
N ILE A 51 -8.64 -9.06 1.15
CA ILE A 51 -8.48 -9.03 2.61
C ILE A 51 -9.31 -10.14 3.22
N ASN A 52 -8.68 -11.03 3.98
CA ASN A 52 -9.42 -12.00 4.77
C ASN A 52 -10.09 -11.29 5.96
N LEU A 53 -11.39 -11.04 5.81
CA LEU A 53 -12.19 -10.34 6.82
C LEU A 53 -12.24 -11.09 8.15
N GLN A 54 -12.17 -12.42 8.16
CA GLN A 54 -12.18 -13.20 9.41
C GLN A 54 -10.91 -12.90 10.22
N ILE A 55 -9.74 -12.87 9.57
CA ILE A 55 -8.48 -12.53 10.22
C ILE A 55 -8.50 -11.06 10.66
N PHE A 56 -8.96 -10.16 9.79
CA PHE A 56 -9.04 -8.73 10.11
C PHE A 56 -9.93 -8.45 11.33
N GLN A 57 -11.06 -9.16 11.44
CA GLN A 57 -11.94 -9.09 12.61
C GLN A 57 -11.22 -9.51 13.90
N CYS A 58 -10.42 -10.58 13.88
CA CYS A 58 -9.65 -11.01 15.05
C CYS A 58 -8.65 -9.96 15.57
N PHE A 59 -8.16 -9.09 14.69
CA PHE A 59 -7.23 -8.00 15.05
C PHE A 59 -7.92 -6.65 15.30
N THR A 60 -9.23 -6.57 15.08
CA THR A 60 -10.00 -5.34 15.31
C THR A 60 -10.57 -5.34 16.71
N LYS A 61 -10.18 -4.35 17.52
CA LYS A 61 -10.74 -4.15 18.87
C LYS A 61 -11.73 -2.99 18.86
N PHE A 62 -12.93 -3.25 19.37
CA PHE A 62 -13.86 -2.18 19.70
C PHE A 62 -13.40 -1.51 21.00
N PHE A 63 -13.07 -0.23 20.93
CA PHE A 63 -12.78 0.59 22.11
C PHE A 63 -14.04 1.37 22.48
N ASP A 64 -14.61 1.04 23.65
CA ASP A 64 -15.80 1.71 24.15
C ASP A 64 -15.43 2.96 24.95
N GLU A 65 -15.77 4.13 24.41
CA GLU A 65 -15.63 5.44 25.09
C GLU A 65 -16.96 5.96 25.64
N SER A 66 -18.06 5.23 25.47
CA SER A 66 -19.42 5.74 25.73
C SER A 66 -19.86 5.68 27.19
N SER A 67 -19.10 5.00 28.06
CA SER A 67 -19.49 4.68 29.44
C SER A 67 -20.87 4.01 29.56
N ALA A 68 -21.39 3.45 28.46
CA ALA A 68 -22.71 2.84 28.43
C ALA A 68 -22.67 1.49 29.18
N PRO A 69 -23.81 1.06 29.76
CA PRO A 69 -23.87 -0.22 30.44
C PRO A 69 -23.69 -1.39 29.44
N THR A 70 -23.07 -2.46 29.91
CA THR A 70 -22.66 -3.64 29.11
C THR A 70 -23.79 -4.30 28.34
N ASN A 71 -25.03 -4.22 28.84
CA ASN A 71 -26.23 -4.72 28.16
C ASN A 71 -26.56 -3.95 26.87
N VAL A 72 -26.25 -2.65 26.83
CA VAL A 72 -26.43 -1.80 25.64
C VAL A 72 -25.27 -1.99 24.66
N LEU A 73 -24.08 -2.33 25.15
CA LEU A 73 -22.88 -2.53 24.34
C LEU A 73 -22.83 -3.90 23.66
N ALA A 74 -23.46 -4.92 24.24
CA ALA A 74 -23.45 -6.28 23.72
C ALA A 74 -24.04 -6.40 22.30
N LYS A 75 -24.99 -5.53 21.91
CA LYS A 75 -25.57 -5.49 20.56
C LYS A 75 -24.65 -4.88 19.48
N TYR A 76 -23.54 -4.26 19.88
CA TYR A 76 -22.60 -3.59 18.97
C TYR A 76 -21.28 -4.33 18.82
N LYS A 77 -21.09 -5.41 19.58
CA LYS A 77 -19.97 -6.33 19.38
C LYS A 77 -20.33 -7.26 18.21
N LEU A 78 -19.47 -7.25 17.19
CA LEU A 78 -19.53 -8.14 16.03
C LEU A 78 -19.43 -9.61 16.46
#